data_AF-A0A9D4F6Y9-F1
#
_entry.id   AF-A0A9D4F6Y9-F1
#
_cell.length_a   1.000
_cell.length_b   1.000
_cell.length_c   1.000
_cell.angle_alpha   90.00
_cell.angle_beta   90.00
_cell.angle_gamma   90.00
#
_symmetry.space_group_name_H-M   'P 1'
#
loop_
_entity.id
_entity.type
_entity.pdbx_description
1 polymer ?
#
loop_
_entity_poly.entity_id
_entity_poly.type
_entity_poly.pdbx_seq_one_letter_code
_entity_poly.pdbx_strand_id
1 'polypeptide(L)' 'MIDGLGGAVKVNNFLSFLDMKEVHPENLKLMEKRAGEFIEAVAKDAGQAKMASEKSSL' A
#
# COMPACT_ATOMS: atom_id res chain seq x y z
N MET A 1 -2.82 -14.50 9.87
CA MET A 1 -2.79 -13.72 8.62
C MET A 1 -3.83 -12.63 8.79
N ILE A 2 -3.48 -11.35 8.57
CA ILE A 2 -4.49 -10.30 8.52
C ILE A 2 -5.23 -10.56 7.21
N ASP A 3 -6.37 -11.24 7.30
CA ASP A 3 -7.27 -11.39 6.16
C ASP A 3 -7.71 -9.99 5.75
N GLY A 4 -7.18 -9.52 4.61
CA GLY A 4 -7.62 -8.31 3.92
C GLY A 4 -9.03 -8.51 3.37
N LEU A 5 -10.03 -8.61 4.25
CA LEU A 5 -11.45 -8.88 3.99
C LEU A 5 -12.17 -7.72 3.28
N GLY A 6 -11.54 -7.11 2.27
CA GLY A 6 -12.19 -6.09 1.45
C GLY A 6 -11.28 -5.18 0.62
N GLY A 7 -9.98 -5.43 0.51
CA GLY A 7 -9.08 -4.58 -0.28
C GLY A 7 -9.51 -4.49 -1.75
N ALA A 8 -9.68 -5.65 -2.39
CA ALA A 8 -10.15 -5.76 -3.77
C ALA A 8 -11.52 -5.09 -4.00
N VAL A 9 -12.47 -5.33 -3.09
CA VAL A 9 -13.83 -4.76 -3.16
C VAL A 9 -13.79 -3.23 -3.03
N LYS A 10 -12.99 -2.70 -2.12
CA LYS A 10 -12.84 -1.25 -1.94
C LYS A 10 -12.21 -0.57 -3.17
N VAL A 11 -11.23 -1.20 -3.82
CA VAL A 11 -10.60 -0.66 -5.02
C VAL A 11 -11.58 -0.62 -6.19
N ASN A 12 -12.30 -1.70 -6.45
CA ASN A 12 -13.28 -1.70 -7.54
C ASN A 12 -14.47 -0.77 -7.25
N ASN A 13 -14.93 -0.67 -6.01
CA ASN A 13 -15.95 0.32 -5.63
C ASN A 13 -15.47 1.76 -5.87
N PHE A 14 -14.20 2.04 -5.58
CA PHE A 14 -13.61 3.36 -5.85
C PHE A 14 -13.49 3.64 -7.34
N LEU A 15 -13.08 2.65 -8.14
CA LEU A 15 -13.02 2.78 -9.60
C LEU A 15 -14.41 2.98 -10.20
N SER A 16 -15.41 2.25 -9.71
CA SER A 16 -16.81 2.39 -10.12
C SER A 16 -17.36 3.79 -9.79
N PHE A 17 -17.01 4.36 -8.63
CA PHE A 17 -17.36 5.74 -8.30
C PHE A 17 -16.77 6.76 -9.29
N LEU A 18 -15.59 6.48 -9.85
CA LEU A 18 -14.92 7.32 -10.83
C LEU A 18 -15.35 7.03 -12.29
N ASP A 19 -16.37 6.20 -12.50
CA ASP A 19 -16.79 5.70 -13.82
C ASP A 19 -15.64 5.05 -14.62
N MET A 20 -14.73 4.40 -13.89
CA MET A 20 -13.59 3.68 -14.44
C MET A 20 -13.85 2.18 -14.48
N LYS A 21 -13.22 1.52 -15.46
CA LYS A 21 -13.31 0.07 -15.61
C LYS A 21 -12.72 -0.64 -14.39
N GLU A 22 -13.48 -1.59 -13.84
CA GLU A 22 -13.03 -2.45 -12.75
C GLU A 22 -11.79 -3.27 -13.13
N VAL A 23 -10.97 -3.58 -12.13
CA VAL A 23 -9.75 -4.36 -12.30
C VAL A 23 -10.05 -5.83 -12.03
N HIS A 24 -9.46 -6.71 -12.86
CA HIS A 24 -9.61 -8.16 -12.72
C HIS A 24 -9.03 -8.63 -11.37
N PRO A 25 -9.64 -9.62 -10.68
CA PRO A 25 -9.21 -10.08 -9.36
C PRO A 25 -7.73 -10.46 -9.25
N GLU A 26 -7.14 -11.01 -10.30
CA GLU A 26 -5.71 -11.37 -10.33
C GLU A 26 -4.80 -10.15 -10.30
N ASN A 27 -5.17 -9.09 -11.01
CA ASN A 27 -4.42 -7.83 -11.01
C ASN A 27 -4.60 -7.08 -9.69
N LEU A 28 -5.77 -7.21 -9.05
CA LEU A 28 -6.01 -6.66 -7.70
C LEU A 28 -5.08 -7.30 -6.66
N LYS A 29 -4.88 -8.62 -6.70
CA LYS A 29 -3.91 -9.32 -5.82
C LYS A 29 -2.49 -8.83 -6.04
N LEU A 30 -2.11 -8.61 -7.31
CA LEU A 30 -0.78 -8.08 -7.64
C LEU A 30 -0.61 -6.63 -7.15
N MET A 31 -1.64 -5.79 -7.28
CA MET A 31 -1.64 -4.42 -6.75
C MET A 31 -1.53 -4.41 -5.22
N GLU A 32 -2.26 -5.28 -4.52
CA GLU A 32 -2.18 -5.40 -3.07
C GLU A 32 -0.77 -5.77 -2.61
N LYS A 33 -0.14 -6.74 -3.26
CA LYS A 33 1.25 -7.12 -2.98
C LYS A 33 2.22 -5.94 -3.18
N ARG A 34 2.12 -5.23 -4.31
CA ARG A 34 2.96 -4.06 -4.61
C ARG A 34 2.73 -2.91 -3.64
N ALA A 35 1.49 -2.70 -3.21
CA ALA A 35 1.16 -1.69 -2.21
C ALA A 35 1.80 -2.03 -0.85
N GLY A 36 1.79 -3.31 -0.46
CA GLY A 36 2.52 -3.79 0.72
C GLY A 36 4.03 -3.52 0.63
N GLU A 37 4.66 -3.93 -0.48
CA GLU A 37 6.09 -3.69 -0.73
C GLU A 37 6.43 -2.19 -0.71
N PHE A 38 5.56 -1.34 -1.25
CA PHE A 38 5.73 0.11 -1.23
C PHE A 38 5.63 0.69 0.18
N ILE A 39 4.63 0.27 0.97
CA ILE A 39 4.48 0.71 2.37
C ILE A 39 5.70 0.30 3.19
N GLU A 40 6.20 -0.93 3.00
CA GLU A 40 7.41 -1.40 3.65
C GLU A 40 8.65 -0.58 3.27
N ALA A 41 8.80 -0.25 1.99
CA ALA A 41 9.89 0.59 1.50
C ALA A 41 9.82 2.01 2.12
N VAL A 42 8.64 2.64 2.10
CA VAL A 42 8.43 3.96 2.71
C VAL A 42 8.64 3.92 4.23
N ALA A 43 8.17 2.87 4.91
CA ALA A 43 8.39 2.72 6.35
C ALA A 43 9.87 2.53 6.68
N LYS A 44 10.61 1.80 5.85
CA LYS A 44 12.07 1.64 5.98
C LYS A 44 12.79 2.97 5.77
N ASP A 45 12.44 3.72 4.75
CA ASP A 45 13.04 5.03 4.46
C ASP A 45 12.70 6.05 5.57
N ALA A 46 11.44 6.08 6.02
CA ALA A 46 11.01 6.94 7.13
C ALA A 46 11.66 6.54 8.46
N GLY A 47 11.82 5.25 8.72
CA GLY A 47 12.53 4.72 9.89
C GLY A 47 14.02 5.10 9.88
N GLN A 48 14.66 5.03 8.71
CA GLN A 48 16.05 5.47 8.53
C GLN A 48 16.19 6.99 8.65
N ALA A 49 15.23 7.77 8.14
CA ALA A 49 15.20 9.23 8.30
C ALA A 49 15.09 9.65 9.77
N LYS A 50 14.27 8.95 10.57
CA LYS A 50 14.20 9.18 12.02
C LYS A 50 15.52 8.88 12.73
N MET A 51 16.15 7.73 12.42
CA MET A 51 17.44 7.35 13.00
C MET A 51 18.60 8.30 12.63
N ALA A 52 18.58 8.90 11.43
CA ALA A 52 19.56 9.90 11.01
C ALA A 52 19.40 11.23 11.76
N SER A 53 18.16 11.65 12.06
CA SER A 53 17.90 12.86 12.85
C SER A 53 18.34 12.74 14.32
N GLU A 54 18.23 11.53 14.89
CA GLU A 54 18.60 11.26 16.28
C GLU A 54 20.13 11.21 16.47
N LYS A 55 20.88 10.68 15.50
CA LYS A 55 22.35 10.66 15.53
C LYS A 55 23.02 12.02 15.28
N SER A 56 22.35 12.97 14.62
CA SER A 56 22.90 14.31 14.40
C SER A 56 22.71 15.25 15.61
N SER A 57 21.99 14.80 16.64
CA SER A 57 21.67 15.58 17.84
C SER A 57 22.44 15.12 19.09
N LEU A 58 23.42 14.21 18.91
CA LEU A 58 24.36 13.71 19.92
C LEU A 58 25.79 14.11 19.52
#